data_AF-A0AAD5PFH0-F1
#
_entry.id   AF-A0AAD5PFH0-F1
#
_cell.length_a   1.000
_cell.length_b   1.000
_cell.length_c   1.000
_cell.angle_alpha   90.00
_cell.angle_beta   90.00
_cell.angle_gamma   90.00
#
_symmetry.space_group_name_H-M   'P 1'
#
loop_
_entity.id
_entity.type
_entity.pdbx_description
1 polymer ?
#
loop_
_entity_poly.entity_id
_entity_poly.type
_entity_poly.pdbx_seq_one_letter_code
_entity_poly.pdbx_strand_id
1 'polypeptide(L)'
;MPPKRVIDYSASSLVDLKAQLAQQTEQFERVRSSAKHGPASNRRSDKKPTIWARQNKGVNSRAQRDQVQHLEEVEGHSLARSREALERKAKIYEEMRTRVRREDESEDEDTLIDFDRKYWEEHELQNRKQENANDKKRSQKSTDSEDDEDDPWVEYEDEFGRSRTVRRSQLPSRSPSPASSSSSRSPSPERIPREPVELADRAGIRHYDATRENRTRGVGFYQFETDEEKRAEQMERLNQLREETETARRNKQTVAERRKAAIQKNADKVRERRQAMMAKRRKTDSSSSRTTTTNDRGEPLNVNEDSISKFIKSIRDTL
;
A
#
# COMPACT_ATOMS: atom_id res chain seq x y z
N MET A 1 0.40 -37.16 35.06
CA MET A 1 -0.11 -37.12 33.66
C MET A 1 0.80 -37.97 32.80
N PRO A 2 0.27 -38.80 31.88
CA PRO A 2 1.14 -39.55 30.97
C PRO A 2 1.91 -38.57 30.07
N PRO A 3 3.16 -38.89 29.69
CA PRO A 3 3.97 -38.04 28.82
C PRO A 3 3.29 -37.90 27.44
N LYS A 4 3.27 -36.67 26.92
CA LYS A 4 2.73 -36.39 25.57
C LYS A 4 3.61 -37.11 24.55
N ARG A 5 3.01 -37.93 23.69
CA ARG A 5 3.71 -38.57 22.58
C ARG A 5 4.12 -37.50 21.57
N VAL A 6 5.42 -37.35 21.37
CA VAL A 6 5.97 -36.57 20.27
C VAL A 6 5.86 -37.45 19.03
N ILE A 7 5.14 -36.96 18.01
CA ILE A 7 5.01 -37.64 16.73
C ILE A 7 6.01 -36.96 15.80
N ASP A 8 7.07 -37.66 15.44
CA ASP A 8 8.04 -37.18 14.47
C ASP A 8 7.44 -37.31 13.07
N TYR A 9 7.12 -36.18 12.44
CA TYR A 9 6.60 -36.12 11.08
C TYR A 9 7.66 -35.55 10.13
N SER A 10 7.76 -36.15 8.94
CA SER A 10 8.55 -35.58 7.84
C SER A 10 7.79 -34.42 7.18
N ALA A 11 8.53 -33.46 6.62
CA ALA A 11 7.93 -32.36 5.86
C ALA A 11 7.07 -32.85 4.68
N SER A 12 7.44 -33.99 4.07
CA SER A 12 6.66 -34.64 3.02
C SER A 12 5.34 -35.23 3.52
N SER A 13 5.31 -35.81 4.74
CA SER A 13 4.10 -36.36 5.34
C SER A 13 3.07 -35.27 5.69
N LEU A 14 3.53 -34.08 6.10
CA LEU A 14 2.64 -32.93 6.30
C LEU A 14 1.99 -32.45 5.00
N VAL A 15 2.75 -32.44 3.90
CA VAL A 15 2.24 -32.05 2.58
C VAL A 15 1.22 -33.08 2.08
N ASP A 16 1.49 -34.37 2.26
CA ASP A 16 0.57 -35.45 1.88
C ASP A 16 -0.73 -35.43 2.71
N LEU A 17 -0.63 -35.22 4.02
CA LEU A 17 -1.80 -35.06 4.89
C LEU A 17 -2.62 -33.82 4.49
N LYS A 18 -1.95 -32.71 4.14
CA LYS A 18 -2.62 -31.51 3.63
C LYS A 18 -3.30 -31.77 2.29
N ALA A 19 -2.67 -32.55 1.40
CA ALA A 19 -3.25 -32.94 0.12
C ALA A 19 -4.47 -33.84 0.32
N GLN A 20 -4.41 -34.84 1.22
CA GLN A 20 -5.56 -35.67 1.59
C GLN A 20 -6.71 -34.86 2.19
N LEU A 21 -6.41 -33.93 3.11
CA LEU A 21 -7.43 -33.03 3.67
C LEU A 21 -8.08 -32.18 2.57
N ALA A 22 -7.27 -31.61 1.67
CA ALA A 22 -7.78 -30.82 0.55
C ALA A 22 -8.69 -31.67 -0.37
N GLN A 23 -8.26 -32.88 -0.74
CA GLN A 23 -9.07 -33.81 -1.53
C GLN A 23 -10.38 -34.17 -0.85
N GLN A 24 -10.36 -34.47 0.46
CA GLN A 24 -11.59 -34.77 1.19
C GLN A 24 -12.50 -33.56 1.33
N THR A 25 -11.96 -32.37 1.53
CA THR A 25 -12.75 -31.14 1.58
C THR A 25 -13.41 -30.85 0.24
N GLU A 26 -12.70 -31.06 -0.87
CA GLU A 26 -13.22 -30.90 -2.22
C GLU A 26 -14.28 -31.96 -2.53
N GLN A 27 -14.05 -33.23 -2.18
CA GLN A 27 -15.05 -34.28 -2.32
C GLN A 27 -16.32 -33.98 -1.52
N PHE A 28 -16.17 -33.48 -0.28
CA PHE A 28 -17.30 -33.06 0.53
C PHE A 28 -18.06 -31.89 -0.08
N GLU A 29 -17.36 -30.89 -0.64
CA GLU A 29 -17.98 -29.77 -1.33
C GLU A 29 -18.65 -30.19 -2.65
N ARG A 30 -18.06 -31.12 -3.39
CA ARG A 30 -18.66 -31.73 -4.59
C ARG A 30 -19.93 -32.50 -4.25
N VAL A 31 -19.91 -33.32 -3.20
CA VAL A 31 -21.11 -34.03 -2.72
C VAL A 31 -22.16 -33.06 -2.17
N ARG A 32 -21.74 -32.00 -1.46
CA ARG A 32 -22.64 -30.98 -0.92
C ARG A 32 -23.27 -30.11 -2.01
N SER A 33 -22.54 -29.82 -3.08
CA SER A 33 -23.04 -29.08 -4.25
C SER A 33 -23.87 -29.96 -5.17
N SER A 34 -23.53 -31.25 -5.34
CA SER A 34 -24.37 -32.20 -6.09
C SER A 34 -25.67 -32.56 -5.35
N ALA A 35 -25.65 -32.62 -4.02
CA ALA A 35 -26.85 -32.78 -3.18
C ALA A 35 -27.82 -31.57 -3.24
N LYS A 36 -27.40 -30.44 -3.83
CA LYS A 36 -28.27 -29.29 -4.13
C LYS A 36 -29.05 -29.43 -5.44
N HIS A 37 -28.71 -30.42 -6.28
CA HIS A 37 -29.27 -30.56 -7.64
C HIS A 37 -29.95 -31.92 -7.91
N GLY A 38 -30.10 -32.79 -6.90
CA GLY A 38 -30.92 -34.01 -7.01
C GLY A 38 -32.42 -33.75 -6.80
N PRO A 39 -33.33 -34.52 -7.45
CA PRO A 39 -34.79 -34.32 -7.41
C PRO A 39 -35.43 -34.84 -6.10
N ALA A 40 -34.80 -34.58 -4.95
CA ALA A 40 -35.32 -34.92 -3.63
C ALA A 40 -34.63 -34.14 -2.49
N SER A 41 -34.04 -32.97 -2.75
CA SER A 41 -33.62 -32.09 -1.65
C SER A 41 -34.86 -31.43 -1.08
N ASN A 42 -35.51 -32.15 -0.15
CA ASN A 42 -36.50 -31.63 0.76
C ASN A 42 -36.12 -30.20 1.11
N ARG A 43 -36.94 -29.24 0.64
CA ARG A 43 -36.97 -27.90 1.19
C ARG A 43 -37.13 -28.09 2.68
N ARG A 44 -36.01 -28.05 3.41
CA ARG A 44 -36.03 -27.93 4.87
C ARG A 44 -36.62 -26.55 5.08
N SER A 45 -37.96 -26.50 5.16
CA SER A 45 -38.72 -25.36 5.66
C SER A 45 -37.94 -24.80 6.83
N ASP A 46 -37.65 -23.51 6.82
CA ASP A 46 -36.83 -22.79 7.80
C ASP A 46 -37.16 -23.22 9.24
N LYS A 47 -36.55 -24.32 9.70
CA LYS A 47 -36.76 -24.80 11.06
C LYS A 47 -35.91 -23.86 11.88
N LYS A 48 -36.59 -23.00 12.64
CA LYS A 48 -35.98 -22.14 13.66
C LYS A 48 -34.91 -22.97 14.37
N PRO A 49 -33.66 -22.51 14.45
CA PRO A 49 -32.58 -23.29 15.03
C PRO A 49 -33.01 -23.77 16.41
N THR A 50 -32.84 -25.08 16.65
CA THR A 50 -33.12 -25.70 17.95
C THR A 50 -32.43 -24.91 19.06
N ILE A 51 -32.95 -24.95 20.29
CA ILE A 51 -32.45 -24.16 21.43
C ILE A 51 -30.92 -24.31 21.61
N TRP A 52 -30.35 -25.49 21.33
CA TRP A 52 -28.91 -25.76 21.36
C TRP A 52 -28.10 -25.14 20.19
N ALA A 53 -28.75 -24.78 19.09
CA ALA A 53 -28.14 -24.09 17.95
C ALA A 53 -28.23 -22.56 18.07
N ARG A 54 -28.93 -22.03 19.09
CA ARG A 54 -28.94 -20.59 19.38
C ARG A 54 -27.63 -20.22 20.06
N GLN A 55 -26.71 -19.62 19.30
CA GLN A 55 -25.48 -19.07 19.85
C GLN A 55 -25.79 -17.89 20.80
N ASN A 56 -25.07 -17.82 21.93
CA ASN A 56 -25.19 -16.71 22.87
C ASN A 56 -24.84 -15.37 22.19
N LYS A 57 -25.64 -14.34 22.47
CA LYS A 57 -25.45 -13.00 21.89
C LYS A 57 -24.07 -12.47 22.27
N GLY A 58 -23.26 -12.12 21.27
CA GLY A 58 -21.93 -11.55 21.48
C GLY A 58 -20.78 -12.56 21.55
N VAL A 59 -21.02 -13.87 21.42
CA VAL A 59 -19.93 -14.86 21.33
C VAL A 59 -19.07 -14.63 20.10
N ASN A 60 -19.68 -14.35 18.93
CA ASN A 60 -18.92 -14.01 17.72
C ASN A 60 -18.10 -12.72 17.90
N SER A 61 -18.66 -11.72 18.56
CA SER A 61 -17.95 -10.47 18.83
C SER A 61 -16.80 -10.64 19.83
N ARG A 62 -16.93 -11.56 20.80
CA ARG A 62 -15.86 -11.92 21.73
C ARG A 62 -14.76 -12.71 21.01
N ALA A 63 -15.14 -13.75 20.27
CA ALA A 63 -14.22 -14.53 19.46
C ALA A 63 -13.44 -13.68 18.43
N GLN A 64 -14.10 -12.71 17.79
CA GLN A 64 -13.42 -11.75 16.90
C GLN A 64 -12.44 -10.84 17.64
N ARG A 65 -12.79 -10.37 18.85
CA ARG A 65 -11.87 -9.56 19.66
C ARG A 65 -10.65 -10.38 20.09
N ASP A 66 -10.87 -11.62 20.54
CA ASP A 66 -9.79 -12.52 20.96
C ASP A 66 -8.86 -12.85 19.78
N GLN A 67 -9.40 -13.01 18.57
CA GLN A 67 -8.60 -13.18 17.35
C GLN A 67 -7.75 -11.96 17.00
N VAL A 68 -8.32 -10.75 17.11
CA VAL A 68 -7.58 -9.51 16.86
C VAL A 68 -6.44 -9.34 17.87
N GLN A 69 -6.71 -9.56 19.16
CA GLN A 69 -5.69 -9.49 20.21
C GLN A 69 -4.57 -10.51 19.98
N HIS A 70 -4.91 -11.75 19.64
CA HIS A 70 -3.92 -12.78 19.33
C HIS A 70 -3.05 -12.41 18.11
N LEU A 71 -3.63 -11.80 17.07
CA LEU A 71 -2.87 -11.35 15.91
C LEU A 71 -1.93 -10.19 16.27
N GLU A 72 -2.42 -9.20 17.03
CA GLU A 72 -1.61 -8.08 17.51
C GLU A 72 -0.46 -8.53 18.42
N GLU A 73 -0.69 -9.51 19.30
CA GLU A 73 0.34 -10.10 20.14
C GLU A 73 1.38 -10.83 19.28
N VAL A 74 0.98 -11.71 18.37
CA VAL A 74 1.92 -12.46 17.51
C VAL A 74 2.73 -11.51 16.63
N GLU A 75 2.09 -10.50 16.05
CA GLU A 75 2.74 -9.47 15.24
C GLU A 75 3.72 -8.65 16.10
N GLY A 76 3.33 -8.24 17.31
CA GLY A 76 4.18 -7.54 18.26
C GLY A 76 5.42 -8.34 18.66
N HIS A 77 5.29 -9.63 18.99
CA HIS A 77 6.43 -10.49 19.34
C HIS A 77 7.35 -10.74 18.14
N SER A 78 6.79 -10.89 16.94
CA SER A 78 7.57 -11.02 15.70
C SER A 78 8.36 -9.75 15.39
N LEU A 79 7.71 -8.58 15.49
CA LEU A 79 8.33 -7.28 15.30
C LEU A 79 9.40 -7.00 16.36
N ALA A 80 9.14 -7.31 17.63
CA ALA A 80 10.10 -7.18 18.72
C ALA A 80 11.34 -8.06 18.48
N ARG A 81 11.15 -9.33 18.09
CA ARG A 81 12.27 -10.24 17.76
C ARG A 81 13.09 -9.72 16.58
N SER A 82 12.42 -9.19 15.55
CA SER A 82 13.11 -8.62 14.38
C SER A 82 13.90 -7.37 14.75
N ARG A 83 13.35 -6.51 15.61
CA ARG A 83 14.00 -5.30 16.12
C ARG A 83 15.21 -5.65 16.97
N GLU A 84 15.08 -6.58 17.89
CA GLU A 84 16.19 -7.04 18.72
C GLU A 84 17.34 -7.65 17.87
N ALA A 85 17.00 -8.36 16.80
CA ALA A 85 18.01 -8.87 15.85
C ALA A 85 18.69 -7.74 15.07
N LEU A 86 17.96 -6.70 14.67
CA LEU A 86 18.53 -5.52 14.02
C LEU A 86 19.41 -4.70 14.97
N GLU A 87 19.02 -4.56 16.23
CA GLU A 87 19.81 -3.89 17.27
C GLU A 87 21.12 -4.65 17.56
N ARG A 88 21.06 -6.00 17.64
CA ARG A 88 22.29 -6.83 17.74
C ARG A 88 23.21 -6.64 16.54
N LYS A 89 22.66 -6.64 15.33
CA LYS A 89 23.45 -6.39 14.11
C LYS A 89 24.05 -5.00 14.12
N ALA A 90 23.28 -3.97 14.46
CA ALA A 90 23.75 -2.59 14.56
C ALA A 90 24.91 -2.46 15.56
N LYS A 91 24.80 -3.10 16.73
CA LYS A 91 25.88 -3.14 17.72
C LYS A 91 27.13 -3.82 17.19
N ILE A 92 27.01 -4.95 16.48
CA ILE A 92 28.15 -5.62 15.84
C ILE A 92 28.80 -4.72 14.79
N TYR A 93 28.01 -4.02 13.97
CA TYR A 93 28.54 -3.05 13.00
C TYR A 93 29.21 -1.85 13.65
N GLU A 94 28.68 -1.35 14.76
CA GLU A 94 29.29 -0.26 15.53
C GLU A 94 30.58 -0.72 16.20
N GLU A 95 30.63 -1.96 16.71
CA GLU A 95 31.83 -2.58 17.25
C GLU A 95 32.89 -2.79 16.16
N MET A 96 32.54 -3.31 14.98
CA MET A 96 33.45 -3.41 13.83
C MET A 96 33.94 -2.05 13.32
N ARG A 97 33.11 -1.00 13.46
CA ARG A 97 33.49 0.37 13.09
C ARG A 97 34.40 1.04 14.13
N THR A 98 34.22 0.74 15.41
CA THR A 98 34.90 1.41 16.53
C THR A 98 36.14 0.67 17.01
N ARG A 99 36.24 -0.64 16.77
CA ARG A 99 37.42 -1.45 17.09
C ARG A 99 38.54 -1.10 16.12
N VAL A 100 39.21 0.01 16.43
CA VAL A 100 40.55 0.34 15.94
C VAL A 100 41.44 -0.87 16.23
N ARG A 101 41.99 -1.46 15.17
CA ARG A 101 42.97 -2.55 15.09
C ARG A 101 43.46 -3.05 16.46
N ARG A 102 42.97 -4.20 16.88
CA ARG A 102 43.64 -5.00 17.92
C ARG A 102 44.62 -5.93 17.18
N GLU A 103 45.87 -6.06 17.65
CA GLU A 103 46.99 -6.65 16.90
C GLU A 103 46.86 -8.17 16.62
N ASP A 104 45.75 -8.80 17.02
CA ASP A 104 45.37 -10.16 16.72
C ASP A 104 44.66 -10.27 15.35
N GLU A 105 45.46 -10.21 14.28
CA GLU A 105 45.09 -10.23 12.84
C GLU A 105 44.35 -11.49 12.32
N SER A 106 43.98 -12.45 13.16
CA SER A 106 43.40 -13.73 12.70
C SER A 106 41.88 -13.73 12.54
N GLU A 107 41.16 -12.74 13.08
CA GLU A 107 39.69 -12.64 12.98
C GLU A 107 39.23 -11.69 11.85
N ASP A 108 40.14 -10.89 11.29
CA ASP A 108 39.83 -9.84 10.31
C ASP A 108 39.89 -10.34 8.83
N GLU A 109 40.50 -11.51 8.57
CA GLU A 109 40.57 -12.13 7.22
C GLU A 109 39.21 -12.56 6.66
N ASP A 110 38.20 -12.75 7.53
CA ASP A 110 36.84 -13.15 7.13
C ASP A 110 35.97 -11.97 6.67
N THR A 111 36.40 -10.72 6.91
CA THR A 111 35.63 -9.52 6.53
C THR A 111 36.06 -8.95 5.18
N LEU A 112 35.23 -9.13 4.15
CA LEU A 112 35.48 -8.71 2.76
C LEU A 112 35.44 -7.18 2.51
N ILE A 113 35.30 -6.35 3.56
CA ILE A 113 35.17 -4.89 3.44
C ILE A 113 36.24 -4.24 4.31
N ASP A 114 37.12 -3.46 3.69
CA ASP A 114 38.11 -2.63 4.40
C ASP A 114 37.40 -1.49 5.15
N PHE A 115 37.10 -1.71 6.44
CA PHE A 115 36.39 -0.73 7.27
C PHE A 115 37.17 0.58 7.44
N ASP A 116 38.50 0.53 7.39
CA ASP A 116 39.36 1.72 7.43
C ASP A 116 39.11 2.62 6.22
N ARG A 117 39.12 2.07 5.01
CA ARG A 117 38.85 2.83 3.79
C ARG A 117 37.44 3.43 3.81
N LYS A 118 36.47 2.64 4.26
CA LYS A 118 35.06 3.06 4.37
C LYS A 118 34.86 4.16 5.41
N TYR A 119 35.59 4.12 6.53
CA TYR A 119 35.58 5.16 7.55
C TYR A 119 36.10 6.48 7.00
N TRP A 120 37.23 6.45 6.27
CA TRP A 120 37.80 7.63 5.62
C TRP A 120 36.88 8.21 4.55
N GLU A 121 36.32 7.37 3.67
CA GLU A 121 35.37 7.80 2.63
C GLU A 121 34.11 8.44 3.23
N GLU A 122 33.58 7.90 4.33
CA GLU A 122 32.39 8.45 4.99
C GLU A 122 32.69 9.78 5.71
N HIS A 123 33.84 9.90 6.37
CA HIS A 123 34.28 11.16 6.99
C HIS A 123 34.49 12.25 5.94
N GLU A 124 35.09 11.92 4.80
CA GLU A 124 35.29 12.85 3.68
C GLU A 124 33.94 13.29 3.08
N LEU A 125 32.98 12.36 2.95
CA LEU A 125 31.60 12.65 2.56
C LEU A 125 30.87 13.57 3.54
N GLN A 126 31.07 13.39 4.85
CA GLN A 126 30.47 14.24 5.87
C GLN A 126 31.08 15.65 5.87
N ASN A 127 32.40 15.77 5.78
CA ASN A 127 33.06 17.06 5.64
C ASN A 127 32.60 17.80 4.38
N ARG A 128 32.54 17.09 3.24
CA ARG A 128 32.02 17.65 1.98
C ARG A 128 30.56 18.07 2.07
N LYS A 129 29.72 17.35 2.84
CA LYS A 129 28.32 17.74 3.10
C LYS A 129 28.23 18.99 3.98
N GLN A 130 29.09 19.12 4.99
CA GLN A 130 29.13 20.29 5.86
C GLN A 130 29.61 21.54 5.12
N GLU A 131 30.64 21.41 4.28
CA GLU A 131 31.11 22.49 3.39
C GLU A 131 30.01 22.95 2.43
N ASN A 132 29.35 22.03 1.74
CA ASN A 132 28.23 22.35 0.84
C ASN A 132 27.02 22.98 1.57
N ALA A 133 26.79 22.63 2.84
CA ALA A 133 25.73 23.23 3.65
C ALA A 133 26.07 24.68 4.07
N ASN A 134 27.34 24.97 4.35
CA ASN A 134 27.81 26.32 4.63
C ASN A 134 27.80 27.22 3.38
N ASP A 135 28.08 26.66 2.21
CA ASP A 135 28.03 27.40 0.94
C ASP A 135 26.58 27.78 0.55
N LYS A 136 25.62 26.86 0.76
CA LYS A 136 24.19 27.15 0.59
C LYS A 136 23.67 28.23 1.54
N LYS A 137 24.15 28.27 2.79
CA LYS A 137 23.80 29.33 3.75
C LYS A 137 24.39 30.70 3.38
N ARG A 138 25.56 30.72 2.72
CA ARG A 138 26.16 31.96 2.19
C ARG A 138 25.43 32.47 0.95
N SER A 139 24.99 31.57 0.07
CA SER A 139 24.19 31.89 -1.12
C SER A 139 22.78 32.43 -0.80
N GLN A 140 22.13 31.94 0.27
CA GLN A 140 20.81 32.46 0.70
C GLN A 140 20.84 33.85 1.35
N LYS A 141 22.02 34.43 1.64
CA LYS A 141 22.14 35.78 2.23
C LYS A 141 22.11 36.91 1.19
N SER A 142 22.23 36.60 -0.10
CA SER A 142 22.38 37.59 -1.19
C SER A 142 21.23 37.67 -2.19
N THR A 143 20.10 36.99 -1.99
CA THR A 143 18.95 37.04 -2.92
C THR A 143 17.64 37.04 -2.15
N ASP A 144 17.36 38.15 -1.46
CA ASP A 144 16.00 38.52 -1.06
C ASP A 144 15.60 39.65 -2.01
N SER A 145 15.19 39.25 -3.21
CA SER A 145 14.58 40.14 -4.21
C SER A 145 13.12 39.72 -4.32
N GLU A 146 12.22 40.69 -4.18
CA GLU A 146 10.76 40.58 -4.10
C GLU A 146 10.08 40.09 -5.41
N ASP A 147 10.69 39.19 -6.18
CA ASP A 147 10.25 38.80 -7.53
C ASP A 147 9.57 37.40 -7.62
N ASP A 148 9.34 36.71 -6.50
CA ASP A 148 8.74 35.36 -6.50
C ASP A 148 7.25 35.33 -6.91
N GLU A 149 6.57 36.49 -6.91
CA GLU A 149 5.16 36.64 -7.32
C GLU A 149 4.97 36.67 -8.84
N ASP A 150 5.98 37.06 -9.63
CA ASP A 150 5.86 37.29 -11.08
C ASP A 150 6.39 36.15 -11.98
N ASP A 151 6.84 35.03 -11.40
CA ASP A 151 7.42 33.90 -12.16
C ASP A 151 6.51 32.65 -12.20
N PRO A 152 5.46 32.59 -13.03
CA PRO A 152 4.53 31.45 -13.03
C PRO A 152 5.20 30.13 -13.46
N TRP A 153 4.67 29.01 -12.97
CA TRP A 153 5.04 27.68 -13.44
C TRP A 153 4.53 27.45 -14.86
N VAL A 154 5.41 27.05 -15.76
CA VAL A 154 5.10 26.79 -17.17
C VAL A 154 5.51 25.36 -17.53
N GLU A 155 4.70 24.69 -18.35
CA GLU A 155 5.03 23.39 -18.93
C GLU A 155 5.97 23.57 -20.13
N TYR A 156 7.13 22.93 -20.08
CA TYR A 156 8.16 22.97 -21.11
C TYR A 156 8.53 21.57 -21.55
N GLU A 157 8.68 21.38 -22.86
CA GLU A 157 9.21 20.14 -23.42
C GLU A 157 10.74 20.20 -23.45
N ASP A 158 11.35 19.34 -22.64
CA ASP A 158 12.80 19.12 -22.60
C ASP A 158 13.32 18.58 -23.94
N GLU A 159 14.63 18.63 -24.19
CA GLU A 159 15.30 18.20 -25.43
C GLU A 159 15.01 16.72 -25.79
N PHE A 160 14.56 15.95 -24.81
CA PHE A 160 14.18 14.54 -24.92
C PHE A 160 12.67 14.34 -25.17
N GLY A 161 11.89 15.40 -25.43
CA GLY A 161 10.45 15.34 -25.70
C GLY A 161 9.58 15.00 -24.49
N ARG A 162 10.08 15.26 -23.27
CA ARG A 162 9.34 15.03 -22.03
C ARG A 162 8.79 16.36 -21.53
N SER A 163 7.50 16.41 -21.22
CA SER A 163 6.90 17.58 -20.56
C SER A 163 7.37 17.68 -19.11
N ARG A 164 7.95 18.83 -18.75
CA ARG A 164 8.42 19.16 -17.40
C ARG A 164 7.84 20.52 -16.99
N THR A 165 7.35 20.62 -15.77
CA THR A 165 6.91 21.90 -15.19
C THR A 165 8.11 22.60 -14.56
N VAL A 166 8.46 23.79 -15.06
CA VAL A 166 9.58 24.61 -14.57
C VAL A 166 9.10 26.06 -14.42
N ARG A 167 9.73 26.84 -13.53
CA ARG A 167 9.53 28.30 -13.46
C ARG A 167 9.93 28.94 -14.80
N ARG A 168 9.22 30.00 -15.21
CA ARG A 168 9.43 30.67 -16.50
C ARG A 168 10.82 31.30 -16.63
N SER A 169 11.43 31.74 -15.53
CA SER A 169 12.82 32.23 -15.49
C SER A 169 13.88 31.15 -15.79
N GLN A 170 13.57 29.88 -15.54
CA GLN A 170 14.47 28.73 -15.71
C GLN A 170 14.29 28.03 -17.06
N LEU A 171 13.37 28.50 -17.90
CA LEU A 171 13.24 28.05 -19.27
C LEU A 171 14.54 28.35 -20.03
N PRO A 172 15.12 27.38 -20.74
CA PRO A 172 16.26 27.64 -21.62
C PRO A 172 15.88 28.73 -22.63
N SER A 173 16.38 29.96 -22.42
CA SER A 173 16.18 31.07 -23.35
C SER A 173 16.87 30.71 -24.65
N ARG A 174 16.08 30.36 -25.67
CA ARG A 174 16.58 30.25 -27.04
C ARG A 174 16.90 31.65 -27.50
N SER A 175 18.13 32.10 -27.24
CA SER A 175 18.60 33.39 -27.74
C SER A 175 18.34 33.47 -29.24
N PRO A 176 17.77 34.58 -29.75
CA PRO A 176 17.78 34.82 -31.18
C PRO A 176 19.25 34.99 -31.56
N SER A 177 19.81 33.95 -32.18
CA SER A 177 21.19 33.95 -32.66
C SER A 177 21.42 35.20 -33.50
N PRO A 178 22.47 36.01 -33.23
CA PRO A 178 22.85 37.08 -34.13
C PRO A 178 23.25 36.46 -35.48
N ALA A 179 22.88 37.16 -36.55
CA ALA A 179 23.18 36.77 -37.91
C ALA A 179 24.69 36.60 -38.13
N SER A 180 25.04 35.55 -38.90
CA SER A 180 26.20 35.47 -39.78
C SER A 180 27.60 35.74 -39.16
N SER A 181 28.33 34.67 -38.86
CA SER A 181 29.75 34.61 -39.20
C SER A 181 30.14 33.23 -39.73
N SER A 182 30.74 33.28 -40.91
CA SER A 182 31.32 32.18 -41.67
C SER A 182 32.57 31.60 -41.02
N SER A 183 32.84 30.32 -41.30
CA SER A 183 34.14 29.63 -41.23
C SER A 183 34.50 28.91 -39.92
N SER A 184 34.13 27.62 -39.86
CA SER A 184 35.09 26.52 -39.66
C SER A 184 34.36 25.19 -39.88
N ARG A 185 34.63 24.60 -41.05
CA ARG A 185 34.11 23.29 -41.46
C ARG A 185 34.93 22.21 -40.76
N SER A 186 34.51 21.81 -39.57
CA SER A 186 34.94 20.54 -38.97
C SER A 186 34.24 19.39 -39.72
N PRO A 187 34.94 18.33 -40.16
CA PRO A 187 34.28 17.16 -40.73
C PRO A 187 33.38 16.53 -39.67
N SER A 188 32.07 16.73 -39.79
CA SER A 188 31.09 15.96 -39.02
C SER A 188 31.21 14.49 -39.44
N PRO A 189 31.11 13.53 -38.51
CA PRO A 189 31.04 12.13 -38.90
C PRO A 189 29.84 11.97 -39.83
N GLU A 190 30.05 11.30 -40.95
CA GLU A 190 29.04 11.06 -41.97
C GLU A 190 27.70 10.68 -41.32
N ARG A 191 26.70 11.52 -41.55
CA ARG A 191 25.33 11.26 -41.15
C ARG A 191 24.89 10.05 -41.95
N ILE A 192 24.97 8.86 -41.35
CA ILE A 192 24.41 7.63 -41.91
C ILE A 192 23.01 7.97 -42.42
N PRO A 193 22.74 7.87 -43.73
CA PRO A 193 21.40 8.07 -44.24
C PRO A 193 20.48 7.11 -43.50
N ARG A 194 19.54 7.65 -42.72
CA ARG A 194 18.40 6.87 -42.26
C ARG A 194 17.51 6.68 -43.49
N GLU A 195 17.93 5.76 -44.36
CA GLU A 195 17.02 5.05 -45.25
C GLU A 195 15.80 4.66 -44.40
N PRO A 196 14.56 4.89 -44.87
CA PRO A 196 13.39 4.39 -44.18
C PRO A 196 13.63 2.91 -43.99
N VAL A 197 13.81 2.50 -42.73
CA VAL A 197 14.05 1.10 -42.37
C VAL A 197 12.85 0.34 -42.92
N GLU A 198 13.02 -0.26 -44.11
CA GLU A 198 12.17 -1.36 -44.56
C GLU A 198 12.07 -2.26 -43.35
N LEU A 199 10.85 -2.43 -42.83
CA LEU A 199 10.57 -3.21 -41.62
C LEU A 199 11.38 -4.49 -41.75
N ALA A 200 12.51 -4.57 -41.03
CA ALA A 200 13.52 -5.58 -41.26
C ALA A 200 12.80 -6.92 -41.38
N ASP A 201 12.86 -7.53 -42.55
CA ASP A 201 12.14 -8.76 -42.86
C ASP A 201 12.31 -9.70 -41.67
N ARG A 202 11.22 -9.90 -40.91
CA ARG A 202 11.28 -10.63 -39.64
C ARG A 202 11.79 -12.06 -39.83
N ALA A 203 11.74 -12.54 -41.08
CA ALA A 203 12.33 -13.77 -41.56
C ALA A 203 13.83 -13.93 -41.25
N GLY A 204 14.59 -12.84 -41.07
CA GLY A 204 16.01 -12.88 -40.74
C GLY A 204 16.34 -12.81 -39.24
N ILE A 205 15.36 -12.61 -38.36
CA ILE A 205 15.60 -12.38 -36.94
C ILE A 205 15.85 -13.72 -36.24
N ARG A 206 17.11 -14.01 -35.90
CA ARG A 206 17.47 -15.12 -35.01
C ARG A 206 16.82 -14.90 -33.65
N HIS A 207 15.93 -15.82 -33.26
CA HIS A 207 15.29 -15.78 -31.96
C HIS A 207 16.29 -16.02 -30.84
N TYR A 208 16.02 -15.38 -29.70
CA TYR A 208 16.85 -15.49 -28.52
C TYR A 208 16.86 -16.94 -28.02
N ASP A 209 18.06 -17.51 -27.94
CA ASP A 209 18.32 -18.86 -27.46
C ASP A 209 19.07 -18.77 -26.13
N ALA A 210 18.38 -19.18 -25.06
CA ALA A 210 18.89 -19.01 -23.73
C ALA A 210 19.83 -20.14 -23.29
N THR A 211 20.05 -21.17 -24.11
CA THR A 211 21.12 -22.14 -23.83
C THR A 211 22.50 -21.51 -23.99
N ARG A 212 22.59 -20.41 -24.74
CA ARG A 212 23.82 -19.65 -25.01
C ARG A 212 24.00 -18.45 -24.07
N GLU A 213 23.04 -18.18 -23.19
CA GLU A 213 23.12 -17.06 -22.25
C GLU A 213 23.74 -17.49 -20.91
N ASN A 214 24.84 -16.84 -20.53
CA ASN A 214 25.56 -17.09 -19.28
C ASN A 214 25.06 -16.24 -18.10
N ARG A 215 24.02 -15.42 -18.31
CA ARG A 215 23.43 -14.57 -17.26
C ARG A 215 22.40 -15.36 -16.45
N THR A 216 22.27 -15.01 -15.17
CA THR A 216 21.24 -15.55 -14.29
C THR A 216 19.86 -15.08 -14.74
N ARG A 217 18.96 -16.03 -15.02
CA ARG A 217 17.57 -15.77 -15.43
C ARG A 217 16.69 -15.61 -14.19
N GLY A 218 15.79 -14.62 -14.23
CA GLY A 218 14.89 -14.30 -13.12
C GLY A 218 13.74 -15.29 -12.95
N VAL A 219 13.00 -15.11 -11.86
CA VAL A 219 11.75 -15.86 -11.63
C VAL A 219 10.72 -15.54 -12.73
N GLY A 220 10.11 -16.58 -13.29
CA GLY A 220 9.17 -16.45 -14.41
C GLY A 220 9.84 -16.45 -15.79
N PHE A 221 11.12 -16.76 -15.88
CA PHE A 221 11.76 -17.05 -17.17
C PHE A 221 11.11 -18.28 -17.83
N TYR A 222 10.72 -18.16 -19.10
CA TYR A 222 10.16 -19.25 -19.91
C TYR A 222 10.96 -19.40 -21.21
N GLN A 223 11.48 -20.60 -21.46
CA GLN A 223 12.21 -20.90 -22.70
C GLN A 223 11.24 -21.29 -23.79
N PHE A 224 11.21 -20.52 -24.89
CA PHE A 224 10.49 -20.93 -26.08
C PHE A 224 11.26 -22.01 -26.85
N GLU A 225 10.51 -22.86 -27.54
CA GLU A 225 11.11 -23.77 -28.52
C GLU A 225 11.72 -22.97 -29.68
N THR A 226 12.76 -23.54 -30.30
CA THR A 226 13.46 -22.93 -31.44
C THR A 226 12.68 -23.07 -32.74
N ASP A 227 11.73 -24.01 -32.77
CA ASP A 227 10.82 -24.25 -33.88
C ASP A 227 9.71 -23.20 -33.88
N GLU A 228 9.51 -22.53 -35.01
CA GLU A 228 8.69 -21.32 -35.07
C GLU A 228 7.20 -21.62 -34.89
N GLU A 229 6.73 -22.78 -35.36
CA GLU A 229 5.34 -23.21 -35.20
C GLU A 229 5.01 -23.42 -33.72
N LYS A 230 5.81 -24.23 -33.03
CA LYS A 230 5.60 -24.52 -31.60
C LYS A 230 5.81 -23.29 -30.73
N ARG A 231 6.75 -22.42 -31.11
CA ARG A 231 6.94 -21.13 -30.45
C ARG A 231 5.71 -20.24 -30.60
N ALA A 232 5.10 -20.20 -31.77
CA ALA A 232 3.85 -19.48 -32.00
C ALA A 232 2.71 -20.04 -31.14
N GLU A 233 2.56 -21.37 -31.07
CA GLU A 233 1.59 -22.02 -30.19
C GLU A 233 1.82 -21.69 -28.70
N GLN A 234 3.08 -21.71 -28.25
CA GLN A 234 3.44 -21.34 -26.89
C GLN A 234 3.11 -19.86 -26.59
N MET A 235 3.39 -18.97 -27.54
CA MET A 235 3.02 -17.56 -27.46
C MET A 235 1.50 -17.36 -27.40
N GLU A 236 0.76 -18.07 -28.24
CA GLU A 236 -0.70 -18.02 -28.25
C GLU A 236 -1.28 -18.50 -26.91
N ARG A 237 -0.78 -19.62 -26.40
CA ARG A 237 -1.20 -20.15 -25.08
C ARG A 237 -0.93 -19.15 -23.95
N LEU A 238 0.21 -18.47 -23.96
CA LEU A 238 0.51 -17.42 -22.97
C LEU A 238 -0.40 -16.20 -23.12
N ASN A 239 -0.74 -15.83 -24.36
CA ASN A 239 -1.70 -14.75 -24.63
C ASN A 239 -3.11 -15.11 -24.14
N GLN A 240 -3.56 -16.34 -24.34
CA GLN A 240 -4.84 -16.82 -23.81
C GLN A 240 -4.87 -16.74 -22.27
N LEU A 241 -3.83 -17.22 -21.58
CA LEU A 241 -3.70 -17.07 -20.12
C LEU A 241 -3.69 -15.60 -19.68
N ARG A 242 -3.05 -14.73 -20.45
CA ARG A 242 -3.04 -13.28 -20.20
C ARG A 242 -4.46 -12.72 -20.32
N GLU A 243 -5.21 -13.07 -21.34
CA GLU A 243 -6.60 -12.64 -21.52
C GLU A 243 -7.52 -13.15 -20.41
N GLU A 244 -7.38 -14.41 -19.99
CA GLU A 244 -8.12 -14.98 -18.86
C GLU A 244 -7.83 -14.23 -17.56
N THR A 245 -6.56 -13.92 -17.28
CA THR A 245 -6.20 -13.17 -16.07
C THR A 245 -6.66 -11.71 -16.12
N GLU A 246 -6.61 -11.07 -17.29
CA GLU A 246 -7.14 -9.71 -17.48
C GLU A 246 -8.66 -9.66 -17.30
N THR A 247 -9.40 -10.60 -17.91
CA THR A 247 -10.85 -10.69 -17.77
C THR A 247 -11.25 -10.99 -16.32
N ALA A 248 -10.55 -11.90 -15.64
CA ALA A 248 -10.76 -12.17 -14.22
C ALA A 248 -10.50 -10.94 -13.34
N ARG A 249 -9.45 -10.15 -13.64
CA ARG A 249 -9.16 -8.89 -12.93
C ARG A 249 -10.25 -7.84 -13.18
N ARG A 250 -10.68 -7.64 -14.43
CA ARG A 250 -11.80 -6.74 -14.77
C ARG A 250 -13.08 -7.17 -14.06
N ASN A 251 -13.42 -8.45 -14.09
CA ASN A 251 -14.60 -8.98 -13.40
C ASN A 251 -14.54 -8.72 -11.89
N LYS A 252 -13.40 -8.94 -11.23
CA LYS A 252 -13.22 -8.61 -9.80
C LYS A 252 -13.38 -7.12 -9.52
N GLN A 253 -12.82 -6.26 -10.38
CA GLN A 253 -12.97 -4.80 -10.26
C GLN A 253 -14.43 -4.38 -10.37
N THR A 254 -15.16 -4.86 -11.39
CA THR A 254 -16.59 -4.53 -11.56
C THR A 254 -17.45 -5.00 -10.39
N VAL A 255 -17.17 -6.17 -9.82
CA VAL A 255 -17.89 -6.67 -8.63
C VAL A 255 -17.59 -5.79 -7.40
N ALA A 256 -16.33 -5.39 -7.21
CA ALA A 256 -15.94 -4.49 -6.14
C ALA A 256 -16.60 -3.10 -6.26
N GLU A 257 -16.65 -2.55 -7.48
CA GLU A 257 -17.33 -1.28 -7.77
C GLU A 257 -18.83 -1.37 -7.53
N ARG A 258 -19.49 -2.45 -7.99
CA ARG A 258 -20.91 -2.71 -7.72
C ARG A 258 -21.19 -2.79 -6.22
N ARG A 259 -20.30 -3.45 -5.45
CA ARG A 259 -20.40 -3.51 -3.98
C ARG A 259 -20.24 -2.13 -3.35
N LYS A 260 -19.26 -1.34 -3.81
CA LYS A 260 -19.03 0.04 -3.32
C LYS A 260 -20.23 0.94 -3.61
N ALA A 261 -20.79 0.88 -4.82
CA ALA A 261 -21.98 1.64 -5.20
C ALA A 261 -23.21 1.24 -4.36
N ALA A 262 -23.42 -0.05 -4.08
CA ALA A 262 -24.50 -0.50 -3.21
C ALA A 262 -24.33 0.00 -1.76
N ILE A 263 -23.11 -0.03 -1.23
CA ILE A 263 -22.80 0.51 0.11
C ILE A 263 -23.04 2.02 0.15
N GLN A 264 -22.60 2.78 -0.87
CA GLN A 264 -22.84 4.22 -0.96
C GLN A 264 -24.33 4.55 -0.99
N LYS A 265 -25.12 3.88 -1.85
CA LYS A 265 -26.59 4.05 -1.88
C LYS A 265 -27.24 3.78 -0.52
N ASN A 266 -26.78 2.77 0.20
CA ASN A 266 -27.28 2.49 1.55
C ASN A 266 -26.86 3.58 2.55
N ALA A 267 -25.63 4.08 2.47
CA ALA A 267 -25.15 5.17 3.30
C ALA A 267 -25.94 6.47 3.06
N ASP A 268 -26.27 6.79 1.81
CA ASP A 268 -27.06 7.96 1.46
C ASP A 268 -28.50 7.83 1.98
N LYS A 269 -29.14 6.66 1.84
CA LYS A 269 -30.47 6.40 2.45
C LYS A 269 -30.46 6.58 3.96
N VAL A 270 -29.40 6.13 4.64
CA VAL A 270 -29.27 6.30 6.09
C VAL A 270 -29.07 7.77 6.45
N ARG A 271 -28.25 8.51 5.67
CA ARG A 271 -28.03 9.94 5.84
C ARG A 271 -29.33 10.73 5.65
N GLU A 272 -30.08 10.45 4.59
CA GLU A 272 -31.38 11.07 4.30
C GLU A 272 -32.37 10.78 5.43
N ARG A 273 -32.49 9.53 5.88
CA ARG A 273 -33.34 9.17 7.02
C ARG A 273 -32.93 9.92 8.29
N ARG A 274 -31.63 10.07 8.54
CA ARG A 274 -31.11 10.82 9.70
C ARG A 274 -31.42 12.31 9.59
N GLN A 275 -31.27 12.91 8.41
CA GLN A 275 -31.62 14.31 8.15
C GLN A 275 -33.13 14.55 8.32
N ALA A 276 -33.98 13.67 7.77
CA ALA A 276 -35.43 13.75 7.94
C ALA A 276 -35.84 13.61 9.41
N MET A 277 -35.21 12.73 10.18
CA MET A 277 -35.44 12.60 11.62
C MET A 277 -35.00 13.86 12.39
N MET A 278 -33.87 14.47 12.03
CA MET A 278 -33.42 15.73 12.63
C MET A 278 -34.33 16.91 12.27
N ALA A 279 -34.80 16.99 11.02
CA ALA A 279 -35.77 18.01 10.60
C ALA A 279 -37.10 17.86 11.33
N LYS A 280 -37.60 16.63 11.52
CA LYS A 280 -38.78 16.35 12.34
C LYS A 280 -38.57 16.77 13.80
N ARG A 281 -37.42 16.44 14.41
CA ARG A 281 -37.06 16.87 15.78
C ARG A 281 -37.00 18.40 15.91
N ARG A 282 -36.36 19.10 14.97
CA ARG A 282 -36.35 20.58 14.95
C ARG A 282 -37.76 21.17 14.89
N LYS A 283 -38.68 20.57 14.12
CA LYS A 283 -40.07 21.01 14.05
C LYS A 283 -40.82 20.78 15.36
N THR A 284 -40.63 19.64 16.02
CA THR A 284 -41.26 19.36 17.33
C THR A 284 -40.73 20.27 18.42
N ASP A 285 -39.43 20.56 18.44
CA ASP A 285 -38.80 21.46 19.41
C ASP A 285 -39.31 22.90 19.23
N SER A 286 -39.49 23.36 17.98
CA SER A 286 -40.06 24.67 17.67
C SER A 286 -41.54 24.83 18.07
N SER A 287 -42.31 23.73 18.09
CA SER A 287 -43.70 23.74 18.58
C SER A 287 -43.80 23.64 20.10
N SER A 288 -42.80 23.04 20.76
CA SER A 288 -42.77 22.88 22.22
C SER A 288 -42.25 24.11 22.96
N SER A 289 -41.52 25.01 22.30
CA SER A 289 -40.98 26.23 22.92
C SER A 289 -42.01 27.37 23.07
N ARG A 290 -43.29 27.13 22.77
CA ARG A 290 -44.39 28.12 22.90
C ARG A 290 -45.33 27.79 24.06
N THR A 291 -44.77 27.40 25.20
CA THR A 291 -45.46 27.44 26.49
C THR A 291 -44.56 28.16 27.49
N THR A 292 -44.64 29.49 27.53
CA THR A 292 -44.04 30.27 28.61
C THR A 292 -44.80 29.97 29.88
N THR A 293 -44.22 29.17 30.77
CA THR A 293 -44.77 28.97 32.12
C THR A 293 -44.45 30.24 32.91
N THR A 294 -45.43 31.13 33.02
CA THR A 294 -45.34 32.36 33.81
C THR A 294 -45.77 32.09 35.25
N ASN A 295 -45.09 32.67 36.22
CA ASN A 295 -45.52 32.61 37.63
C ASN A 295 -46.78 33.45 37.85
N ASP A 296 -47.43 33.33 39.02
CA ASP A 296 -48.66 34.05 39.43
C ASP A 296 -48.57 35.60 39.38
N ARG A 297 -47.37 36.14 39.12
CA ARG A 297 -47.09 37.58 38.91
C ARG A 297 -46.84 37.97 37.45
N GLY A 298 -47.01 37.05 36.50
CA GLY A 298 -46.85 37.30 35.07
C GLY A 298 -45.41 37.31 34.53
N GLU A 299 -44.40 37.01 35.36
CA GLU A 299 -43.00 36.97 34.91
C GLU A 299 -42.60 35.59 34.34
N PRO A 300 -41.76 35.56 33.28
CA PRO A 300 -41.30 34.31 32.68
C PRO A 300 -40.35 33.57 33.61
N LEU A 301 -40.69 32.34 34.00
CA LEU A 301 -39.80 31.48 34.76
C LEU A 301 -38.66 30.98 33.88
N ASN A 302 -37.50 31.65 33.95
CA ASN A 302 -36.28 31.14 33.33
C ASN A 302 -35.59 30.16 34.30
N VAL A 303 -35.88 28.87 34.12
CA VAL A 303 -35.30 27.81 34.96
C VAL A 303 -33.87 27.52 34.50
N ASN A 304 -32.90 28.25 35.07
CA ASN A 304 -31.48 27.99 34.90
C ASN A 304 -30.93 27.09 36.03
N GLU A 305 -29.87 26.34 35.77
CA GLU A 305 -29.22 25.43 36.74
C GLU A 305 -28.81 26.14 38.04
N ASP A 306 -28.41 27.40 37.94
CA ASP A 306 -28.07 28.24 39.09
C ASP A 306 -29.28 28.56 39.98
N SER A 307 -30.46 28.73 39.38
CA SER A 307 -31.71 29.02 40.10
C SER A 307 -32.15 27.81 40.92
N ILE A 308 -32.04 26.61 40.34
CA ILE A 308 -32.32 25.34 41.02
C ILE A 308 -31.31 25.11 42.15
N SER A 309 -30.03 25.38 41.88
CA SER A 309 -28.96 25.22 42.87
C SER A 309 -29.12 26.16 44.07
N LYS A 310 -29.55 27.40 43.84
CA LYS A 310 -29.85 28.37 44.91
C LYS A 310 -31.05 27.95 45.74
N PHE A 311 -32.11 27.42 45.11
CA PHE A 311 -33.29 26.91 45.81
C PHE A 311 -32.98 25.68 46.67
N ILE A 312 -32.21 24.72 46.14
CA ILE A 312 -31.79 23.53 46.92
C ILE A 312 -30.87 23.94 48.07
N LYS A 313 -30.00 24.94 47.89
CA LYS A 313 -29.20 25.51 48.98
C LYS A 313 -30.07 26.18 50.04
N SER A 314 -31.05 26.99 49.65
CA SER A 314 -31.92 27.66 50.63
C SER A 314 -32.73 26.66 51.46
N ILE A 315 -33.15 25.53 50.89
CA ILE A 315 -33.84 24.47 51.63
C ILE A 315 -32.91 23.81 52.67
N ARG A 316 -31.63 23.62 52.33
CA ARG A 316 -30.64 23.07 53.28
C ARG A 316 -30.31 24.03 54.41
N ASP A 317 -30.34 25.34 54.16
CA ASP A 317 -30.04 26.34 55.18
C ASP A 317 -31.23 26.57 56.13
N THR A 318 -32.43 26.10 55.77
CA THR A 318 -33.66 26.21 56.60
C THR A 318 -34.00 24.97 57.43
N LEU A 319 -33.15 23.92 57.40
CA LEU A 319 -33.28 22.69 58.19
C LEU A 319 -32.20 22.62 59.27
#